data_AF-A0A939DA52-F1
#
_entry.id   AF-A0A939DA52-F1
#
_cell.length_a   1.000
_cell.length_b   1.000
_cell.length_c   1.000
_cell.angle_alpha   90.00
_cell.angle_beta   90.00
_cell.angle_gamma   90.00
#
_symmetry.space_group_name_H-M   'P 1'
#
loop_
_entity.id
_entity.type
_entity.pdbx_description
1 polymer ?
#
loop_
_entity_poly.entity_id
_entity_poly.type
_entity_poly.pdbx_seq_one_letter_code
_entity_poly.pdbx_strand_id
1 'polypeptide(L)'
;MKVNDQYITFNQAPILESGTTLVPMRAIFESLGASMKWDQSAQKVTGTLGEAKVELVIGQKEASVNGKNITLEVAARLENGTTLVPVRFVSESLGASVAWDNAARTVIINR
;
A
#
# COMPACT_ATOMS: atom_id res chain seq x y z
N MET A 1 8.40 -8.25 -4.89
CA MET A 1 7.33 -7.65 -5.71
C MET A 1 7.93 -7.27 -7.05
N LYS A 2 7.14 -7.25 -8.10
CA LYS A 2 7.55 -6.78 -9.43
C LYS A 2 6.71 -5.54 -9.77
N VAL A 3 7.33 -4.44 -10.16
CA VAL A 3 6.64 -3.22 -10.61
C VAL A 3 7.23 -2.80 -11.94
N ASN A 4 6.40 -2.65 -12.97
CA ASN A 4 6.86 -2.27 -14.32
C ASN A 4 8.07 -3.09 -14.79
N ASP A 5 7.97 -4.40 -14.65
CA ASP A 5 9.03 -5.39 -14.93
C ASP A 5 10.28 -5.42 -14.03
N GLN A 6 10.39 -4.55 -13.02
CA GLN A 6 11.52 -4.53 -12.09
C GLN A 6 11.22 -5.24 -10.77
N TYR A 7 12.15 -6.08 -10.32
CA TYR A 7 12.08 -6.67 -8.99
C TYR A 7 12.42 -5.64 -7.92
N ILE A 8 11.52 -5.50 -6.96
CA ILE A 8 11.70 -4.61 -5.81
C ILE A 8 11.88 -5.47 -4.57
N THR A 9 13.07 -5.34 -3.99
CA THR A 9 13.43 -5.87 -2.68
C THR A 9 12.94 -4.93 -1.60
N PHE A 10 12.32 -5.49 -0.57
CA PHE A 10 11.82 -4.72 0.55
C PHE A 10 12.73 -4.90 1.75
N ASN A 11 12.93 -3.83 2.52
CA ASN A 11 13.56 -3.93 3.84
C ASN A 11 12.65 -4.60 4.87
N GLN A 12 11.36 -4.70 4.58
CA GLN A 12 10.33 -5.37 5.38
C GLN A 12 9.55 -6.32 4.48
N ALA A 13 9.49 -7.60 4.86
CA ALA A 13 8.86 -8.62 4.03
C ALA A 13 7.34 -8.38 3.92
N PRO A 14 6.72 -8.64 2.76
CA PRO A 14 5.27 -8.71 2.66
C PRO A 14 4.69 -9.72 3.65
N ILE A 15 3.56 -9.40 4.25
CA ILE A 15 2.83 -10.26 5.18
C ILE A 15 1.53 -10.70 4.52
N LEU A 16 1.21 -11.98 4.57
CA LEU A 16 -0.11 -12.48 4.19
C LEU A 16 -0.99 -12.54 5.44
N GLU A 17 -2.01 -11.69 5.50
CA GLU A 17 -2.94 -11.62 6.62
C GLU A 17 -4.38 -11.80 6.10
N SER A 18 -5.07 -12.83 6.59
CA SER A 18 -6.46 -13.16 6.19
C SER A 18 -6.68 -13.19 4.66
N GLY A 19 -5.73 -13.72 3.89
CA GLY A 19 -5.81 -13.78 2.42
C GLY A 19 -5.47 -12.46 1.69
N THR A 20 -5.18 -11.39 2.44
CA THR A 20 -4.72 -10.11 1.91
C THR A 20 -3.21 -9.99 2.08
N THR A 21 -2.50 -9.61 1.01
CA THR A 21 -1.06 -9.32 1.12
C THR A 21 -0.87 -7.86 1.55
N LEU A 22 -0.29 -7.69 2.73
CA LEU A 22 0.19 -6.43 3.24
C LEU A 22 1.63 -6.21 2.78
N VAL A 23 1.90 -5.05 2.20
CA VAL A 23 3.25 -4.68 1.75
C VAL A 23 3.64 -3.33 2.34
N PRO A 24 4.95 -3.02 2.44
CA PRO A 24 5.40 -1.71 2.84
C PRO A 24 4.80 -0.62 1.95
N MET A 25 4.03 0.29 2.56
CA MET A 25 3.41 1.41 1.84
C MET A 25 4.46 2.21 1.08
N ARG A 26 5.59 2.51 1.73
CA ARG A 26 6.71 3.23 1.12
C ARG A 26 7.12 2.65 -0.23
N ALA A 27 7.22 1.34 -0.33
CA ALA A 27 7.70 0.70 -1.52
C ALA A 27 6.73 0.86 -2.69
N ILE A 28 5.41 0.73 -2.47
CA ILE A 28 4.42 1.03 -3.52
C ILE A 28 4.57 2.49 -3.98
N PHE A 29 4.68 3.40 -3.02
CA PHE A 29 4.75 4.84 -3.29
C PHE A 29 5.99 5.21 -4.10
N GLU A 30 7.17 4.77 -3.67
CA GLU A 30 8.43 4.98 -4.40
C GLU A 30 8.36 4.38 -5.81
N SER A 31 7.82 3.16 -5.95
CA SER A 31 7.70 2.50 -7.25
C SER A 31 6.77 3.23 -8.22
N LEU A 32 5.73 3.88 -7.68
CA LEU A 32 4.76 4.65 -8.46
C LEU A 32 5.14 6.13 -8.60
N GLY A 33 6.24 6.58 -7.99
CA GLY A 33 6.64 7.98 -7.95
C GLY A 33 5.73 8.89 -7.09
N ALA A 34 5.02 8.29 -6.14
CA ALA A 34 4.09 8.97 -5.26
C ALA A 34 4.79 9.54 -4.01
N SER A 35 4.31 10.68 -3.53
CA SER A 35 4.78 11.31 -2.29
C SER A 35 4.08 10.71 -1.07
N MET A 36 4.82 10.54 0.03
CA MET A 36 4.29 10.05 1.31
C MET A 36 4.55 11.07 2.43
N LYS A 37 3.53 11.31 3.24
CA LYS A 37 3.59 12.06 4.49
C LYS A 37 3.11 11.17 5.63
N TRP A 38 3.90 11.12 6.70
CA TRP A 38 3.53 10.46 7.95
C TRP A 38 3.16 11.50 9.00
N ASP A 39 2.01 11.30 9.65
CA ASP A 39 1.58 12.06 10.81
C ASP A 39 1.66 11.14 12.04
N GLN A 40 2.67 11.39 12.87
CA GLN A 40 2.93 10.56 14.05
C GLN A 40 1.87 10.73 15.14
N SER A 41 1.31 11.94 15.30
CA SER A 41 0.32 12.25 16.34
C SER A 41 -1.02 11.57 16.05
N ALA A 42 -1.43 11.54 14.79
CA ALA A 42 -2.65 10.88 14.35
C ALA A 42 -2.44 9.41 13.92
N GLN A 43 -1.20 8.91 13.96
CA GLN A 43 -0.79 7.64 13.35
C GLN A 43 -1.35 7.46 11.93
N LYS A 44 -1.30 8.53 11.14
CA LYS A 44 -1.93 8.61 9.81
C LYS A 44 -0.86 8.70 8.73
N VAL A 45 -0.94 7.82 7.73
CA VAL A 45 -0.17 7.99 6.50
C VAL A 45 -1.04 8.67 5.45
N THR A 46 -0.49 9.67 4.80
CA THR A 46 -1.06 10.29 3.61
C THR A 46 -0.14 10.05 2.43
N GLY A 47 -0.69 9.45 1.40
CA GLY A 47 -0.05 9.22 0.14
C GLY A 47 -0.64 10.08 -0.96
N THR A 48 0.18 10.65 -1.85
CA THR A 48 -0.31 11.48 -2.97
C THR A 48 0.43 11.14 -4.26
N LEU A 49 -0.32 10.90 -5.35
CA LEU A 49 0.20 10.69 -6.70
C LEU A 49 -0.63 11.49 -7.70
N GLY A 50 -0.09 12.60 -8.21
CA GLY A 50 -0.86 13.53 -9.05
C GLY A 50 -2.09 14.05 -8.28
N GLU A 51 -3.28 13.78 -8.81
CA GLU A 51 -4.56 14.14 -8.16
C GLU A 51 -5.07 13.08 -7.17
N ALA A 52 -4.49 11.87 -7.18
CA ALA A 52 -4.88 10.81 -6.27
C ALA A 52 -4.28 11.04 -4.88
N LYS A 53 -5.12 11.00 -3.85
CA LYS A 53 -4.76 11.14 -2.44
C LYS A 53 -5.35 9.98 -1.64
N VAL A 54 -4.50 9.28 -0.90
CA VAL A 54 -4.86 8.15 -0.04
C VAL A 54 -4.49 8.48 1.39
N GLU A 55 -5.42 8.37 2.32
CA GLU A 55 -5.21 8.58 3.75
C GLU A 55 -5.59 7.34 4.54
N LEU A 56 -4.70 6.89 5.40
CA LEU A 56 -4.80 5.64 6.13
C LEU A 56 -4.41 5.87 7.59
N VAL A 57 -5.22 5.40 8.53
CA VAL A 57 -4.87 5.43 9.96
C VAL A 57 -4.47 4.03 10.40
N ILE A 58 -3.34 3.91 11.08
CA ILE A 58 -2.85 2.62 11.59
C ILE A 58 -3.86 2.01 12.56
N GLY A 59 -4.10 0.71 12.43
CA GLY A 59 -5.03 -0.04 13.27
C GLY A 59 -6.50 0.14 12.89
N GLN A 60 -6.81 1.02 11.95
CA GLN A 60 -8.17 1.23 11.46
C GLN A 60 -8.38 0.57 10.09
N LYS A 61 -9.59 0.04 9.90
CA LYS A 61 -10.04 -0.45 8.59
C LYS A 61 -10.59 0.67 7.72
N GLU A 62 -10.71 1.88 8.23
CA GLU A 62 -11.19 3.02 7.46
C GLU A 62 -10.01 3.72 6.78
N ALA A 63 -10.15 3.95 5.48
CA ALA A 63 -9.24 4.72 4.67
C ALA A 63 -10.03 5.81 3.93
N SER A 64 -9.36 6.88 3.50
CA SER A 64 -9.95 7.88 2.62
C SER A 64 -9.19 7.94 1.30
N VAL A 65 -9.91 7.84 0.18
CA VAL A 65 -9.36 7.95 -1.17
C VAL A 65 -10.04 9.13 -1.85
N ASN A 66 -9.29 10.17 -2.18
CA ASN A 66 -9.80 11.41 -2.77
C ASN A 66 -10.98 12.02 -1.98
N GLY A 67 -10.92 11.93 -0.65
CA GLY A 67 -11.98 12.42 0.25
C GLY A 67 -13.18 11.48 0.41
N LYS A 68 -13.19 10.31 -0.24
CA LYS A 68 -14.22 9.27 -0.04
C LYS A 68 -13.73 8.23 0.95
N ASN A 69 -14.54 7.92 1.96
CA ASN A 69 -14.22 6.84 2.88
C ASN A 69 -14.42 5.47 2.21
N ILE A 70 -13.41 4.60 2.38
CA ILE A 70 -13.39 3.22 1.91
C ILE A 70 -13.04 2.33 3.11
N THR A 71 -13.76 1.23 3.26
CA THR A 71 -13.46 0.21 4.26
C THR A 71 -12.52 -0.83 3.68
N LEU A 72 -11.38 -1.03 4.32
CA LEU A 72 -10.38 -2.05 4.01
C LEU A 72 -10.81 -3.41 4.55
N GLU A 73 -10.46 -4.47 3.84
CA GLU A 73 -10.63 -5.85 4.33
C GLU A 73 -9.74 -6.09 5.58
N VAL A 74 -8.51 -5.59 5.51
CA VAL A 74 -7.49 -5.68 6.55
C VAL A 74 -6.96 -4.27 6.87
N ALA A 75 -6.86 -3.96 8.17
CA ALA A 75 -6.39 -2.66 8.63
C ALA A 75 -4.93 -2.42 8.24
N ALA A 76 -4.54 -1.15 8.07
CA ALA A 76 -3.13 -0.80 7.96
C ALA A 76 -2.41 -1.14 9.28
N ARG A 77 -1.20 -1.68 9.19
CA ARG A 77 -0.42 -2.13 10.35
C ARG A 77 0.92 -1.41 10.41
N LEU A 78 1.43 -1.16 11.60
CA LEU A 78 2.79 -0.66 11.81
C LEU A 78 3.64 -1.79 12.37
N GLU A 79 4.62 -2.26 11.60
CA GLU A 79 5.48 -3.40 11.94
C GLU A 79 6.95 -2.97 11.87
N ASN A 80 7.67 -3.00 12.99
CA ASN A 80 9.07 -2.55 13.08
C ASN A 80 9.31 -1.16 12.46
N GLY A 81 8.41 -0.20 12.72
CA GLY A 81 8.49 1.15 12.18
C GLY A 81 8.13 1.28 10.69
N THR A 82 7.67 0.21 10.05
CA THR A 82 7.20 0.22 8.66
C THR A 82 5.69 0.08 8.61
N THR A 83 5.02 0.99 7.90
CA THR A 83 3.59 0.88 7.64
C THR A 83 3.34 -0.14 6.54
N LEU A 84 2.59 -1.19 6.87
CA LEU A 84 2.13 -2.23 5.98
C LEU A 84 0.65 -1.99 5.63
N VAL A 85 0.33 -2.09 4.36
CA VAL A 85 -1.00 -1.76 3.82
C VAL A 85 -1.44 -2.81 2.80
N PRO A 86 -2.75 -3.05 2.65
CA PRO A 86 -3.26 -3.94 1.62
C PRO A 86 -2.81 -3.47 0.24
N VAL A 87 -2.01 -4.29 -0.45
CA VAL A 87 -1.38 -3.89 -1.71
C VAL A 87 -2.39 -3.56 -2.80
N ARG A 88 -3.49 -4.32 -2.85
CA ARG A 88 -4.58 -4.13 -3.80
C ARG A 88 -5.24 -2.76 -3.62
N PHE A 89 -5.66 -2.46 -2.38
CA PHE A 89 -6.30 -1.19 -2.06
C PHE A 89 -5.45 0.00 -2.47
N VAL A 90 -4.17 0.03 -2.06
CA VAL A 90 -3.32 1.19 -2.32
C VAL A 90 -3.03 1.36 -3.80
N SER A 91 -2.75 0.27 -4.50
CA SER A 91 -2.44 0.34 -5.93
C SER A 91 -3.66 0.79 -6.74
N GLU A 92 -4.83 0.21 -6.51
CA GLU A 92 -6.07 0.58 -7.20
C GLU A 92 -6.46 2.04 -6.89
N SER A 93 -6.28 2.47 -5.64
CA SER A 93 -6.53 3.87 -5.22
C SER A 93 -5.61 4.88 -5.90
N LEU A 94 -4.43 4.44 -6.35
CA LEU A 94 -3.45 5.23 -7.08
C LEU A 94 -3.55 5.04 -8.60
N GLY A 95 -4.56 4.30 -9.08
CA GLY A 95 -4.78 4.04 -10.50
C GLY A 95 -3.86 2.98 -11.11
N ALA A 96 -3.18 2.17 -10.29
CA ALA A 96 -2.37 1.04 -10.73
C ALA A 96 -3.14 -0.28 -10.59
N SER A 97 -2.87 -1.22 -11.50
CA SER A 97 -3.44 -2.57 -11.46
C SER A 97 -2.52 -3.52 -10.71
N VAL A 98 -3.10 -4.39 -9.88
CA VAL A 98 -2.36 -5.42 -9.13
C VAL A 98 -2.72 -6.80 -9.65
N ALA A 99 -1.71 -7.53 -10.12
CA ALA A 99 -1.80 -8.95 -10.38
C ALA A 99 -1.02 -9.74 -9.32
N TRP A 100 -1.51 -10.92 -8.99
CA TRP A 100 -0.79 -11.87 -8.16
C TRP A 100 -0.24 -12.97 -9.04
N ASP A 101 1.10 -13.13 -9.04
CA ASP A 101 1.74 -14.29 -9.63
C ASP A 101 1.83 -15.40 -8.57
N ASN A 102 1.00 -16.42 -8.74
CA ASN A 102 0.93 -17.54 -7.81
C ASN A 102 2.15 -18.48 -7.92
N ALA A 103 2.77 -18.57 -9.10
CA ALA A 103 3.93 -19.44 -9.33
C ALA A 103 5.18 -18.83 -8.69
N ALA A 104 5.37 -17.52 -8.86
CA ALA A 104 6.48 -16.77 -8.25
C ALA A 104 6.16 -16.23 -6.84
N ARG A 105 4.94 -16.46 -6.32
CA ARG A 105 4.41 -15.88 -5.07
C ARG A 105 4.71 -14.38 -4.96
N THR A 106 4.51 -13.69 -6.07
CA THR A 106 4.97 -12.31 -6.27
C THR A 106 3.80 -11.42 -6.63
N VAL A 107 3.65 -10.30 -5.91
CA VAL A 107 2.76 -9.22 -6.34
C VAL A 107 3.37 -8.53 -7.56
N ILE A 108 2.60 -8.36 -8.62
CA ILE A 108 2.93 -7.61 -9.83
C ILE A 108 2.06 -6.35 -9.87
N ILE A 109 2.68 -5.17 -9.94
CA ILE A 109 1.98 -3.90 -10.11
C ILE A 109 2.29 -3.36 -11.50
N ASN A 110 1.24 -3.07 -12.27
CA ASN A 110 1.33 -2.51 -13.61
C ASN A 110 0.56 -1.19 -13.68
N ARG A 111 1.04 -0.27 -14.50
CA ARG A 111 0.38 0.99 -14.84
C ARG A 111 0.09 1.05 -16.33
#